data_AF-A0A8T7CAT1-F1
#
_entry.id   AF-A0A8T7CAT1-F1
#
_cell.length_a   1.000
_cell.length_b   1.000
_cell.length_c   1.000
_cell.angle_alpha   90.00
_cell.angle_beta   90.00
_cell.angle_gamma   90.00
#
_symmetry.space_group_name_H-M   'P 1'
#
loop_
_entity.id
_entity.type
_entity.pdbx_description
1 polymer ?
#
loop_
_entity_poly.entity_id
_entity_poly.type
_entity_poly.pdbx_seq_one_letter_code
_entity_poly.pdbx_strand_id
1 'polypeptide(L)'
;MDDKELVNRVLRQDRAAAEALVHEHAGLIYTLFTRESEDPDAVEQRFEQFFELLAKNDYQLLRMWDGRSTLRTYLTALALKMTLEVRSRGGEQNDLADKLLKPLRDALHQAMNAVSEQDRRIIQLRRFDGLGFRDIGMRTGMKPSAVGVMLHRAEKRLRDQVSMTFPALFRDFVQ
;
A
#
# COMPACT_ATOMS: atom_id res chain seq x y z
N MET A 1 -0.16 16.65 11.29
CA MET A 1 0.70 15.58 11.86
C MET A 1 1.41 14.93 10.67
N ASP A 2 2.64 14.46 10.80
CA ASP A 2 3.27 13.70 9.70
C ASP A 2 2.70 12.28 9.68
N ASP A 3 2.31 11.78 8.50
CA ASP A 3 1.65 10.47 8.34
C ASP A 3 2.50 9.34 8.94
N LYS A 4 3.83 9.42 8.79
CA LYS A 4 4.76 8.41 9.34
C LYS A 4 4.81 8.45 10.86
N GLU A 5 4.78 9.64 11.44
CA GLU A 5 4.73 9.79 12.88
C GLU A 5 3.41 9.26 13.47
N LEU A 6 2.29 9.57 12.81
CA LEU A 6 0.98 9.04 13.20
C LEU A 6 0.99 7.50 13.19
N VAL A 7 1.43 6.89 12.08
CA VAL A 7 1.51 5.42 11.97
C VAL A 7 2.47 4.83 12.99
N ASN A 8 3.67 5.38 13.18
CA ASN A 8 4.61 4.87 14.18
C ASN A 8 4.03 4.88 15.60
N ARG A 9 3.24 5.89 15.95
CA ARG A 9 2.56 5.94 17.24
C ARG A 9 1.46 4.88 17.33
N VAL A 10 0.65 4.70 16.29
CA VAL A 10 -0.34 3.60 16.21
C VAL A 10 0.33 2.23 16.40
N LEU A 11 1.44 1.99 15.70
CA LEU A 11 2.20 0.74 15.80
C LEU A 11 2.83 0.49 17.18
N ARG A 12 2.96 1.54 17.99
CA ARG A 12 3.37 1.49 19.40
C ARG A 12 2.19 1.36 20.36
N GLN A 13 0.99 1.05 19.85
CA GLN A 13 -0.23 0.87 20.63
C GLN A 13 -0.69 2.17 21.33
N ASP A 14 -0.34 3.33 20.78
CA ASP A 14 -0.84 4.63 21.26
C ASP A 14 -2.30 4.81 20.84
N ARG A 15 -3.19 4.71 21.82
CA ARG A 15 -4.64 4.85 21.62
C ARG A 15 -5.03 6.21 21.04
N ALA A 16 -4.39 7.30 21.46
CA ALA A 16 -4.72 8.64 20.94
C ALA A 16 -4.33 8.77 19.46
N ALA A 17 -3.24 8.11 19.05
CA ALA A 17 -2.85 8.05 17.64
C ALA A 17 -3.81 7.17 16.81
N ALA A 18 -4.29 6.06 17.37
CA ALA A 18 -5.29 5.23 16.69
C ALA A 18 -6.62 5.98 16.50
N GLU A 19 -7.07 6.71 17.53
CA GLU A 19 -8.25 7.56 17.44
C GLU A 19 -8.06 8.69 16.41
N ALA A 20 -6.89 9.33 16.38
CA ALA A 20 -6.56 10.34 15.38
C ALA A 20 -6.57 9.78 13.95
N LEU A 21 -6.01 8.58 13.74
CA LEU A 21 -6.02 7.88 12.46
C LEU A 21 -7.45 7.63 11.96
N VAL A 22 -8.32 7.13 12.84
CA VAL A 22 -9.74 6.92 12.50
C VAL A 22 -10.39 8.25 12.18
N HIS A 23 -10.29 9.24 13.07
CA HIS A 23 -10.93 10.54 12.90
C HIS A 23 -10.51 11.26 11.61
N GLU A 24 -9.22 11.24 11.26
CA GLU A 24 -8.69 11.91 10.07
C GLU A 24 -9.14 11.25 8.76
N HIS A 25 -9.42 9.95 8.78
CA HIS A 25 -9.73 9.19 7.57
C HIS A 25 -11.19 8.73 7.49
N ALA A 26 -11.95 8.83 8.59
CA ALA A 26 -13.33 8.39 8.68
C ALA A 26 -14.20 8.96 7.56
N GLY A 27 -14.19 10.29 7.37
CA GLY A 27 -15.03 10.93 6.36
C GLY A 27 -14.74 10.44 4.93
N LEU A 28 -13.48 10.22 4.59
CA LEU A 28 -13.08 9.70 3.28
C LEU A 28 -13.54 8.25 3.09
N ILE A 29 -13.24 7.39 4.06
CA ILE A 29 -13.55 5.96 3.99
C ILE A 29 -15.07 5.75 3.96
N TYR A 30 -15.81 6.49 4.79
CA TYR A 30 -17.27 6.47 4.80
C TYR A 30 -17.84 6.88 3.44
N THR A 31 -17.32 7.97 2.85
CA THR A 31 -17.74 8.44 1.51
C THR A 31 -17.51 7.39 0.42
N LEU A 32 -16.43 6.60 0.52
CA LEU A 32 -16.16 5.53 -0.44
C LEU A 32 -17.18 4.39 -0.32
N PHE A 33 -17.57 4.02 0.89
CA PHE A 33 -18.56 2.95 1.09
C PHE A 33 -19.98 3.38 0.73
N THR A 34 -20.36 4.65 0.96
CA THR A 34 -21.66 5.19 0.51
C THR A 34 -21.82 5.22 -1.01
N ARG A 35 -20.73 5.17 -1.78
CA ARG A 35 -20.80 5.08 -3.25
C ARG A 35 -21.14 3.68 -3.75
N GLU A 36 -20.97 2.67 -2.91
CA GLU A 36 -21.17 1.26 -3.26
C GLU A 36 -22.49 0.69 -2.72
N SER A 37 -23.11 1.35 -1.76
CA SER A 37 -24.40 0.96 -1.19
C SER A 37 -25.16 2.17 -0.67
N GLU A 38 -26.45 2.22 -0.96
CA GLU A 38 -27.38 3.23 -0.43
C GLU A 38 -27.95 2.83 0.94
N ASP A 39 -27.70 1.60 1.39
CA ASP A 39 -28.14 1.07 2.69
C ASP A 39 -27.20 1.57 3.81
N PRO A 40 -27.67 2.44 4.72
CA PRO A 40 -26.83 3.00 5.78
C PRO A 40 -26.23 1.94 6.71
N ASP A 41 -26.99 0.88 7.03
CA ASP A 41 -26.54 -0.17 7.94
C ASP A 41 -25.40 -0.98 7.29
N ALA A 42 -25.49 -1.25 6.00
CA ALA A 42 -24.45 -1.92 5.24
C ALA A 42 -23.17 -1.08 5.12
N VAL A 43 -23.30 0.25 5.00
CA VAL A 43 -22.17 1.18 4.98
C VAL A 43 -21.47 1.22 6.32
N GLU A 44 -22.21 1.34 7.41
CA GLU A 44 -21.67 1.37 8.78
C GLU A 44 -20.94 0.07 9.11
N GLN A 45 -21.55 -1.09 8.80
CA GLN A 45 -20.90 -2.38 8.99
C GLN A 45 -19.57 -2.50 8.24
N ARG A 46 -19.48 -2.02 6.99
CA ARG A 46 -18.23 -2.05 6.23
C ARG A 46 -17.18 -1.10 6.79
N PHE A 47 -17.62 0.06 7.27
CA PHE A 47 -16.77 1.04 7.89
C PHE A 47 -16.07 0.45 9.13
N GLU A 48 -16.82 -0.23 9.99
CA GLU A 48 -16.26 -0.94 11.15
C GLU A 48 -15.31 -2.06 10.73
N GLN A 49 -15.73 -2.91 9.79
CA GLN A 49 -14.89 -4.00 9.27
C GLN A 49 -13.57 -3.51 8.70
N PHE A 50 -13.53 -2.33 8.08
CA PHE A 50 -12.30 -1.75 7.53
C PHE A 50 -11.29 -1.43 8.63
N PHE A 51 -11.73 -0.79 9.71
CA PHE A 51 -10.84 -0.44 10.82
C PHE A 51 -10.47 -1.65 11.69
N GLU A 52 -11.38 -2.62 11.82
CA GLU A 52 -11.05 -3.91 12.41
C GLU A 52 -9.96 -4.63 11.60
N LEU A 53 -10.12 -4.70 10.28
CA LEU A 53 -9.11 -5.29 9.38
C LEU A 53 -7.78 -4.55 9.50
N LEU A 54 -7.81 -3.22 9.63
CA LEU A 54 -6.61 -2.41 9.81
C LEU A 54 -5.91 -2.72 11.15
N ALA A 55 -6.65 -3.03 12.21
CA ALA A 55 -6.14 -3.35 13.53
C ALA A 55 -5.70 -4.82 13.70
N LYS A 56 -6.18 -5.74 12.85
CA LYS A 56 -5.82 -7.17 12.89
C LYS A 56 -4.32 -7.38 12.80
N ASN A 57 -3.87 -8.48 13.41
CA ASN A 57 -2.47 -8.91 13.44
C ASN A 57 -1.52 -7.80 13.87
N ASP A 58 -1.92 -7.02 14.89
CA ASP A 58 -1.14 -5.91 15.43
C ASP A 58 -0.80 -4.90 14.32
N TYR A 59 -1.82 -4.43 13.62
CA TYR A 59 -1.70 -3.44 12.55
C TYR A 59 -0.78 -3.86 11.38
N GLN A 60 -0.79 -5.14 11.00
CA GLN A 60 0.08 -5.67 9.94
C GLN A 60 -0.05 -4.91 8.61
N LEU A 61 -1.26 -4.46 8.25
CA LEU A 61 -1.48 -3.66 7.04
C LEU A 61 -0.79 -2.30 7.14
N LEU A 62 -0.90 -1.59 8.26
CA LEU A 62 -0.18 -0.32 8.47
C LEU A 62 1.34 -0.52 8.48
N ARG A 63 1.85 -1.66 8.98
CA ARG A 63 3.29 -1.99 8.94
C ARG A 63 3.84 -2.18 7.54
N MET A 64 2.99 -2.62 6.60
CA MET A 64 3.37 -2.76 5.19
C MET A 64 3.42 -1.42 4.45
N TRP A 65 2.85 -0.36 5.03
CA TRP A 65 2.95 0.97 4.44
C TRP A 65 4.36 1.54 4.66
N ASP A 66 5.10 1.71 3.56
CA ASP A 66 6.49 2.16 3.57
C ASP A 66 6.64 3.68 3.38
N GLY A 67 5.52 4.42 3.39
CA GLY A 67 5.49 5.87 3.24
C GLY A 67 5.91 6.38 1.86
N ARG A 68 5.79 5.57 0.80
CA ARG A 68 5.98 6.03 -0.59
C ARG A 68 4.79 6.81 -1.16
N SER A 69 3.60 6.55 -0.65
CA SER A 69 2.40 7.34 -0.88
C SER A 69 2.01 8.06 0.41
N THR A 70 1.12 9.05 0.33
CA THR A 70 0.40 9.52 1.52
C THR A 70 -0.38 8.35 2.14
N LEU A 71 -0.61 8.42 3.44
CA LEU A 71 -1.39 7.42 4.16
C LEU A 71 -2.84 7.39 3.65
N ARG A 72 -3.38 8.57 3.32
CA ARG A 72 -4.67 8.72 2.66
C ARG A 72 -4.77 7.88 1.38
N THR A 73 -3.79 7.97 0.47
CA THR A 73 -3.79 7.19 -0.78
C THR A 73 -3.74 5.68 -0.51
N TYR A 74 -2.96 5.26 0.49
CA TYR A 74 -2.85 3.86 0.88
C TYR A 74 -4.17 3.30 1.45
N LEU A 75 -4.80 4.03 2.38
CA LEU A 75 -6.06 3.62 3.00
C LEU A 75 -7.22 3.63 2.01
N THR A 76 -7.28 4.60 1.09
CA THR A 76 -8.24 4.59 -0.03
C THR A 76 -8.10 3.33 -0.88
N ALA A 77 -6.87 2.93 -1.23
CA ALA A 77 -6.64 1.70 -2.00
C ALA A 77 -7.12 0.44 -1.25
N LEU A 78 -6.89 0.38 0.07
CA LEU A 78 -7.39 -0.72 0.91
C LEU A 78 -8.92 -0.73 0.99
N ALA A 79 -9.57 0.42 1.13
CA ALA A 79 -11.03 0.51 1.19
C ALA A 79 -11.69 0.12 -0.13
N LEU A 80 -11.17 0.63 -1.27
CA LEU A 80 -11.62 0.24 -2.60
C LEU A 80 -11.40 -1.25 -2.88
N LYS A 81 -10.35 -1.85 -2.31
CA LYS A 81 -10.15 -3.30 -2.39
C LYS A 81 -11.27 -4.04 -1.66
N MET A 82 -11.64 -3.64 -0.44
CA MET A 82 -12.75 -4.24 0.31
C MET A 82 -14.10 -4.09 -0.39
N THR A 83 -14.32 -3.01 -1.16
CA THR A 83 -15.57 -2.86 -1.91
C THR A 83 -15.67 -3.80 -3.10
N LEU A 84 -14.56 -4.01 -3.81
CA LEU A 84 -14.47 -4.97 -4.91
C LEU A 84 -14.63 -6.43 -4.43
N GLU A 85 -14.24 -6.75 -3.20
CA GLU A 85 -14.41 -8.09 -2.59
C GLU A 85 -15.88 -8.49 -2.44
N VAL A 86 -16.79 -7.55 -2.15
CA VAL A 86 -18.24 -7.85 -2.03
C VAL A 86 -18.87 -8.21 -3.37
N ARG A 87 -18.34 -7.69 -4.49
CA ARG A 87 -18.78 -8.12 -5.82
C ARG A 87 -18.31 -9.55 -6.14
N SER A 88 -17.30 -10.06 -5.44
CA SER A 88 -16.68 -11.34 -5.77
C SER A 88 -17.18 -12.53 -4.96
N ARG A 89 -17.69 -12.39 -3.72
CA ARG A 89 -18.13 -13.56 -2.92
C ARG A 89 -19.20 -13.26 -1.87
N GLY A 90 -20.37 -13.89 -2.02
CA GLY A 90 -20.94 -14.59 -0.86
C GLY A 90 -19.96 -15.69 -0.45
N GLY A 91 -19.38 -15.60 0.75
CA GLY A 91 -18.61 -16.68 1.39
C GLY A 91 -17.10 -16.46 1.52
N GLU A 92 -16.61 -16.62 2.77
CA GLU A 92 -15.22 -16.88 3.19
C GLU A 92 -14.31 -15.67 3.51
N GLN A 93 -14.51 -15.13 4.71
CA GLN A 93 -13.80 -13.98 5.32
C GLN A 93 -12.31 -14.19 5.64
N ASN A 94 -11.70 -15.36 5.41
CA ASN A 94 -10.31 -15.64 5.80
C ASN A 94 -9.39 -16.14 4.66
N ASP A 95 -9.94 -16.47 3.48
CA ASP A 95 -9.18 -17.07 2.37
C ASP A 95 -8.70 -16.00 1.35
N LEU A 96 -9.23 -14.77 1.47
CA LEU A 96 -9.12 -13.71 0.47
C LEU A 96 -7.87 -12.85 0.63
N ALA A 97 -7.43 -12.63 1.87
CA ALA A 97 -6.14 -12.00 2.15
C ALA A 97 -5.01 -12.83 1.52
N ASP A 98 -5.00 -14.15 1.67
CA ASP A 98 -4.03 -15.03 1.03
C ASP A 98 -4.23 -15.11 -0.50
N LYS A 99 -5.47 -15.21 -0.99
CA LYS A 99 -5.76 -15.24 -2.44
C LYS A 99 -5.50 -13.92 -3.17
N LEU A 100 -5.34 -12.79 -2.49
CA LEU A 100 -5.04 -11.49 -3.11
C LEU A 100 -3.62 -11.00 -2.79
N LEU A 101 -3.10 -11.29 -1.61
CA LEU A 101 -1.69 -11.03 -1.29
C LEU A 101 -0.77 -11.95 -2.08
N LYS A 102 -1.16 -13.20 -2.40
CA LYS A 102 -0.38 -14.05 -3.32
C LYS A 102 -0.28 -13.44 -4.71
N PRO A 103 -1.37 -13.16 -5.45
CA PRO A 103 -1.27 -12.55 -6.78
C PRO A 103 -0.61 -11.18 -6.77
N LEU A 104 -0.81 -10.35 -5.74
CA LEU A 104 -0.11 -9.06 -5.64
C LEU A 104 1.39 -9.25 -5.34
N ARG A 105 1.76 -10.20 -4.50
CA ARG A 105 3.16 -10.57 -4.23
C ARG A 105 3.79 -11.23 -5.45
N ASP A 106 3.06 -12.07 -6.17
CA ASP A 106 3.47 -12.73 -7.40
C ASP A 106 3.59 -11.71 -8.54
N ALA A 107 2.69 -10.73 -8.60
CA ALA A 107 2.75 -9.58 -9.50
C ALA A 107 3.99 -8.72 -9.22
N LEU A 108 4.24 -8.40 -7.96
CA LEU A 108 5.43 -7.68 -7.52
C LEU A 108 6.68 -8.50 -7.81
N HIS A 109 6.68 -9.81 -7.55
CA HIS A 109 7.80 -10.69 -7.87
C HIS A 109 8.03 -10.80 -9.38
N GLN A 110 6.98 -10.91 -10.19
CA GLN A 110 7.08 -10.95 -11.65
C GLN A 110 7.57 -9.61 -12.21
N ALA A 111 7.04 -8.49 -11.72
CA ALA A 111 7.49 -7.16 -12.13
C ALA A 111 8.93 -6.88 -11.67
N MET A 112 9.30 -7.31 -10.46
CA MET A 112 10.69 -7.27 -9.97
C MET A 112 11.60 -8.20 -10.78
N ASN A 113 11.07 -9.32 -11.27
CA ASN A 113 11.77 -10.24 -12.17
C ASN A 113 11.93 -9.68 -13.60
N ALA A 114 10.99 -8.86 -14.05
CA ALA A 114 10.99 -8.22 -15.36
C ALA A 114 11.90 -6.98 -15.43
N VAL A 115 12.18 -6.32 -14.30
CA VAL A 115 13.20 -5.27 -14.25
C VAL A 115 14.60 -5.85 -14.18
N SER A 116 15.58 -5.11 -14.70
CA SER A 116 16.98 -5.53 -14.70
C SER A 116 17.49 -5.81 -13.29
N GLU A 117 18.44 -6.74 -13.15
CA GLU A 117 19.05 -7.08 -11.86
C GLU A 117 19.60 -5.83 -11.15
N GLN A 118 20.14 -4.90 -11.93
CA GLN A 118 20.70 -3.65 -11.46
C GLN A 118 19.62 -2.68 -10.92
N ASP A 119 18.46 -2.61 -11.59
CA ASP A 119 17.29 -1.85 -11.14
C ASP A 119 16.73 -2.46 -9.84
N ARG A 120 16.59 -3.79 -9.79
CA ARG A 120 16.10 -4.54 -8.62
C ARG A 120 16.98 -4.29 -7.40
N ARG A 121 18.30 -4.35 -7.59
CA ARG A 121 19.28 -4.20 -6.52
C ARG A 121 19.27 -2.79 -5.93
N ILE A 122 19.15 -1.76 -6.77
CA ILE A 122 19.03 -0.37 -6.31
C ILE A 122 17.71 -0.13 -5.57
N ILE A 123 16.60 -0.70 -6.06
CA ILE A 123 15.30 -0.64 -5.37
C ILE A 123 15.41 -1.33 -3.99
N GLN A 124 16.01 -2.52 -3.92
CA GLN A 124 16.24 -3.24 -2.66
C GLN A 124 17.04 -2.41 -1.66
N LEU A 125 18.23 -1.96 -2.06
CA LEU A 125 19.13 -1.21 -1.19
C LEU A 125 18.49 0.08 -0.68
N ARG A 126 17.67 0.76 -1.49
CA ARG A 126 17.02 2.00 -1.06
C ARG A 126 15.78 1.78 -0.20
N ARG A 127 14.94 0.84 -0.60
CA ARG A 127 13.57 0.73 -0.07
C ARG A 127 13.41 -0.31 1.03
N PHE A 128 14.24 -1.34 1.02
CA PHE A 128 14.23 -2.39 2.04
C PHE A 128 15.38 -2.21 3.03
N ASP A 129 16.58 -1.84 2.55
CA ASP A 129 17.75 -1.64 3.42
C ASP A 129 17.89 -0.19 3.92
N GLY A 130 17.08 0.75 3.40
CA GLY A 130 17.06 2.15 3.84
C GLY A 130 18.32 2.97 3.53
N LEU A 131 19.23 2.47 2.69
CA LEU A 131 20.54 3.07 2.45
C LEU A 131 20.43 4.43 1.75
N GLY A 132 21.36 5.34 2.07
CA GLY A 132 21.51 6.62 1.38
C GLY A 132 22.14 6.47 -0.01
N PHE A 133 21.95 7.46 -0.90
CA PHE A 133 22.50 7.40 -2.26
C PHE A 133 24.03 7.22 -2.32
N ARG A 134 24.74 7.73 -1.31
CA ARG A 134 26.19 7.55 -1.17
C ARG A 134 26.55 6.10 -0.88
N ASP A 135 25.87 5.46 0.06
CA ASP A 135 26.13 4.07 0.46
C ASP A 135 25.69 3.07 -0.61
N ILE A 136 24.59 3.37 -1.29
CA ILE A 136 24.16 2.61 -2.47
C ILE A 136 25.23 2.69 -3.55
N GLY A 137 25.74 3.90 -3.83
CA GLY A 137 26.82 4.09 -4.81
C GLY A 137 28.08 3.29 -4.50
N MET A 138 28.48 3.25 -3.22
CA MET A 138 29.62 2.42 -2.78
C MET A 138 29.36 0.92 -2.97
N ARG A 139 28.14 0.44 -2.66
CA ARG A 139 27.78 -0.98 -2.81
C ARG A 139 27.57 -1.44 -4.25
N THR A 140 27.15 -0.54 -5.14
CA THR A 140 26.88 -0.85 -6.56
C THR A 140 28.00 -0.43 -7.50
N GLY A 141 29.06 0.22 -6.99
CA GLY A 141 30.15 0.78 -7.80
C GLY A 141 29.74 2.01 -8.62
N MET A 142 28.62 2.65 -8.27
CA MET A 142 28.06 3.80 -8.98
C MET A 142 28.38 5.12 -8.30
N LYS A 143 28.38 6.21 -9.08
CA LYS A 143 28.39 7.56 -8.51
C LYS A 143 27.04 7.85 -7.81
N PRO A 144 27.01 8.55 -6.67
CA PRO A 144 25.76 8.86 -5.95
C PRO A 144 24.72 9.60 -6.81
N SER A 145 25.18 10.45 -7.73
CA SER A 145 24.33 11.16 -8.69
C SER A 145 23.67 10.23 -9.72
N ALA A 146 24.36 9.14 -10.12
CA ALA A 146 23.81 8.14 -11.02
C ALA A 146 22.77 7.25 -10.32
N VAL A 147 22.94 6.97 -9.02
CA VAL A 147 21.99 6.18 -8.22
C VAL A 147 20.59 6.81 -8.22
N GLY A 148 20.48 8.13 -8.03
CA GLY A 148 19.19 8.81 -8.02
C GLY A 148 18.44 8.71 -9.36
N VAL A 149 19.14 8.97 -10.46
CA VAL A 149 18.58 8.86 -11.82
C VAL A 149 18.16 7.42 -12.11
N MET A 150 18.99 6.45 -11.71
CA MET A 150 18.74 5.05 -11.95
C MET A 150 17.58 4.52 -11.11
N LEU A 151 17.48 4.91 -9.84
CA LEU A 151 16.35 4.60 -8.97
C LEU A 151 15.03 5.12 -9.56
N HIS A 152 15.01 6.37 -10.03
CA HIS A 152 13.80 6.93 -10.63
C HIS A 152 13.36 6.15 -11.87
N ARG A 153 14.31 5.79 -12.74
CA ARG A 153 14.02 4.96 -13.94
C ARG A 153 13.57 3.56 -13.55
N ALA A 154 14.20 2.95 -12.55
CA ALA A 154 13.84 1.63 -12.03
C ALA A 154 12.42 1.63 -11.45
N GLU A 155 12.05 2.64 -10.66
CA GLU A 155 10.70 2.79 -10.10
C GLU A 155 9.66 3.05 -11.18
N LYS A 156 9.99 3.85 -12.20
CA LYS A 156 9.11 4.07 -13.34
C LYS A 156 8.87 2.77 -14.11
N ARG A 157 9.93 2.00 -14.43
CA ARG A 157 9.80 0.71 -15.11
C ARG A 157 9.00 -0.30 -14.29
N LEU A 158 9.24 -0.36 -12.98
CA LEU A 158 8.47 -1.23 -12.10
C LEU A 158 6.99 -0.83 -12.13
N ARG A 159 6.68 0.47 -12.04
CA ARG A 159 5.31 0.97 -12.16
C ARG A 159 4.69 0.61 -13.50
N ASP A 160 5.38 0.87 -14.61
CA ASP A 160 4.88 0.58 -15.95
C ASP A 160 4.60 -0.93 -16.11
N GLN A 161 5.48 -1.78 -15.60
CA GLN A 161 5.29 -3.24 -15.60
C GLN A 161 4.09 -3.66 -14.75
N VAL A 162 3.99 -3.20 -13.50
CA VAL A 162 2.85 -3.55 -12.62
C VAL A 162 1.53 -3.01 -13.20
N SER A 163 1.53 -1.83 -13.83
CA SER A 163 0.38 -1.27 -14.55
C SER A 163 -0.02 -2.08 -15.78
N MET A 164 0.94 -2.61 -16.55
CA MET A 164 0.67 -3.46 -17.71
C MET A 164 0.15 -4.83 -17.31
N THR A 165 0.74 -5.44 -16.28
CA THR A 165 0.34 -6.78 -15.81
C THR A 165 -0.96 -6.75 -15.02
N PHE A 166 -1.27 -5.64 -14.32
CA PHE A 166 -2.49 -5.49 -13.52
C PHE A 166 -3.16 -4.11 -13.71
N PRO A 167 -3.76 -3.84 -14.88
CA PRO A 167 -4.36 -2.54 -15.19
C PRO A 167 -5.54 -2.15 -14.30
N ALA A 168 -6.16 -3.13 -13.62
CA ALA A 168 -7.27 -2.89 -12.70
C ALA A 168 -6.83 -2.19 -11.41
N LEU A 169 -5.56 -2.31 -10.99
CA LEU A 169 -5.05 -1.67 -9.77
C LEU A 169 -4.72 -0.18 -9.95
N PHE A 170 -4.62 0.30 -11.19
CA PHE A 170 -4.16 1.66 -11.50
C PHE A 170 -5.19 2.52 -12.25
N ARG A 171 -6.32 1.93 -12.67
CA ARG A 171 -7.35 2.67 -13.42
C ARG A 171 -8.14 3.69 -12.58
N ASP A 172 -8.17 3.54 -11.26
CA ASP A 172 -9.01 4.38 -10.39
C ASP A 172 -8.27 5.53 -9.70
N PHE A 173 -6.98 5.74 -10.00
CA PHE A 173 -6.15 6.81 -9.37
C PHE A 173 -5.88 8.02 -10.28
N VAL A 174 -6.54 8.10 -11.44
CA VAL A 174 -6.45 9.26 -12.33
C VAL A 174 -7.83 9.87 -12.54
N GLN A 175 -8.17 10.84 -11.69
CA GLN A 175 -8.91 12.03 -12.08
C GLN A 175 -8.17 13.25 -11.55
#